data_AF-A0A378U3N2-F1
#
_entry.id   AF-A0A378U3N2-F1
#
_cell.length_a   1.000
_cell.length_b   1.000
_cell.length_c   1.000
_cell.angle_alpha   90.00
_cell.angle_beta   90.00
_cell.angle_gamma   90.00
#
_symmetry.space_group_name_H-M   'P 1'
#
loop_
_entity.id
_entity.type
_entity.pdbx_description
1 polymer ?
#
loop_
_entity_poly.entity_id
_entity_poly.type
_entity_poly.pdbx_seq_one_letter_code
_entity_poly.pdbx_strand_id
1 'polypeptide(L)'
;MRNILAPLFLLFSFVLSAQNSAQSNLNVILKPIQSIKINDQQQHVNLSFETVEDYTKGKISNQADHIEVMSSGTYEIRVVAQAPLMHDADEIRVEHIGLNPSLGGIGDFRDNITLLPVSLSMRERNMIQSNAGDVKRTFNVSYKMNASDELLNKPVGTYSTVITYTILSL
;
A
#
# COMPACT_ATOMS: atom_id res chain seq x y z
N MET A 1 55.40 -28.03 82.45
CA MET A 1 55.76 -27.71 81.05
C MET A 1 54.47 -27.32 80.33
N ARG A 2 54.31 -26.04 79.97
CA ARG A 2 53.05 -25.48 79.44
C ARG A 2 53.26 -25.21 77.95
N ASN A 3 52.81 -26.13 77.09
CA ASN A 3 52.91 -25.99 75.64
C ASN A 3 51.81 -25.04 75.16
N ILE A 4 52.21 -23.84 74.74
CA ILE A 4 51.31 -22.88 74.07
C ILE A 4 51.33 -23.23 72.58
N LEU A 5 50.24 -23.80 72.09
CA LEU A 5 50.01 -24.03 70.67
C LEU A 5 49.51 -22.72 70.05
N ALA A 6 50.32 -22.05 69.24
CA ALA A 6 49.88 -20.88 68.46
C ALA A 6 49.21 -21.35 67.16
N PRO A 7 47.99 -20.88 66.81
CA PRO A 7 47.42 -21.18 65.50
C PRO A 7 48.05 -20.26 64.45
N LEU A 8 48.72 -20.86 63.46
CA LEU A 8 49.25 -20.18 62.29
C LEU A 8 48.10 -19.89 61.32
N PHE A 9 47.64 -18.64 61.25
CA PHE A 9 46.62 -18.20 60.30
C PHE A 9 47.27 -18.01 58.92
N LEU A 10 47.05 -18.97 58.01
CA LEU A 10 47.44 -18.88 56.60
C LEU A 10 46.50 -17.90 55.89
N LEU A 11 46.97 -16.68 55.65
CA LEU A 11 46.30 -15.67 54.81
C LEU A 11 46.39 -16.11 53.34
N PHE A 12 45.33 -16.74 52.83
CA PHE A 12 45.13 -16.87 51.38
C PHE A 12 44.70 -15.52 50.82
N SER A 13 45.60 -14.85 50.09
CA SER A 13 45.27 -13.64 49.33
C SER A 13 44.40 -14.03 48.14
N PHE A 14 43.08 -13.94 48.28
CA PHE A 14 42.17 -13.94 47.14
C PHE A 14 42.37 -12.63 46.38
N VAL A 15 42.97 -12.69 45.19
CA VAL A 15 43.03 -11.54 44.28
C VAL A 15 41.64 -11.37 43.68
N LEU A 16 40.84 -10.48 44.26
CA LEU A 16 39.60 -10.02 43.66
C LEU A 16 39.96 -9.05 42.52
N SER A 17 39.79 -9.48 41.27
CA SER A 17 39.89 -8.58 40.12
C SER A 17 38.77 -7.54 40.18
N ALA A 18 39.12 -6.26 40.30
CA ALA A 18 38.16 -5.16 40.19
C ALA A 18 37.67 -5.08 38.73
N GLN A 19 36.41 -5.45 38.50
CA GLN A 19 35.78 -5.32 37.19
C GLN A 19 35.38 -3.85 36.97
N ASN A 20 36.11 -3.14 36.12
CA ASN A 20 35.73 -1.80 35.67
C ASN A 20 34.82 -1.90 34.45
N SER A 21 33.64 -1.31 34.54
CA SER A 21 32.70 -1.20 33.42
C SER A 21 32.25 0.24 33.24
N ALA A 22 31.87 0.58 32.01
CA ALA A 22 31.25 1.85 31.64
C ALA A 22 30.05 1.55 30.74
N GLN A 23 29.09 2.46 30.69
CA GLN A 23 27.84 2.31 29.95
C GLN A 23 27.59 3.51 29.03
N SER A 24 26.88 3.27 27.93
CA SER A 24 26.40 4.29 27.00
C SER A 24 24.94 4.06 26.66
N ASN A 25 24.23 5.13 26.31
CA ASN A 25 22.85 5.06 25.82
C ASN A 25 22.84 5.07 24.29
N LEU A 26 22.11 4.11 23.69
CA LEU A 26 21.82 4.07 22.27
C LEU A 26 20.35 4.43 22.06
N ASN A 27 20.08 5.41 21.20
CA ASN A 27 18.72 5.82 20.81
C ASN A 27 18.49 5.56 19.33
N VAL A 28 17.36 4.93 18.99
CA VAL A 28 16.85 4.82 17.62
C VAL A 28 15.61 5.71 17.51
N ILE A 29 15.65 6.71 16.64
CA ILE A 29 14.56 7.67 16.44
C ILE A 29 13.88 7.37 15.11
N LEU A 30 12.60 7.02 15.15
CA LEU A 30 11.79 6.73 13.98
C LEU A 30 10.92 7.93 13.64
N LYS A 31 10.74 8.21 12.35
CA LYS A 31 9.77 9.18 11.84
C LYS A 31 8.77 8.47 10.94
N PRO A 32 7.49 8.87 10.95
CA PRO A 32 6.52 8.33 10.00
C PRO A 32 6.93 8.73 8.58
N ILE A 33 6.91 7.77 7.68
CA ILE A 33 7.19 7.97 6.26
C ILE A 33 6.19 7.15 5.45
N GLN A 34 5.68 7.78 4.39
CA GLN A 34 4.77 7.17 3.43
C GLN A 34 5.10 7.64 2.02
N SER A 35 4.94 6.75 1.06
CA SER A 35 4.98 7.09 -0.36
C SER A 35 4.00 6.23 -1.12
N ILE A 36 3.41 6.80 -2.17
CA ILE A 36 2.60 6.10 -3.16
C ILE A 36 3.11 6.47 -4.54
N LYS A 37 3.16 5.49 -5.44
CA LYS A 37 3.54 5.68 -6.83
C LYS A 37 2.68 4.80 -7.72
N ILE A 38 2.27 5.34 -8.86
CA ILE A 38 1.69 4.55 -9.96
C ILE A 38 2.82 4.03 -10.83
N ASN A 39 2.71 2.79 -11.29
CA ASN A 39 3.65 2.23 -12.25
C ASN A 39 3.74 3.13 -13.49
N ASP A 40 4.93 3.64 -13.80
CA ASP A 40 5.15 4.62 -14.87
C ASP A 40 4.73 4.08 -16.26
N GLN A 41 4.73 2.77 -16.43
CA GLN A 41 4.28 2.12 -17.68
C GLN A 41 2.75 2.04 -17.81
N GLN A 42 2.01 2.37 -16.74
CA GLN A 42 0.56 2.23 -16.62
C GLN A 42 -0.12 3.56 -16.27
N GLN A 43 0.51 4.69 -16.59
CA GLN A 43 -0.07 6.03 -16.42
C GLN A 43 -1.35 6.25 -17.26
N HIS A 44 -1.52 5.44 -18.31
CA HIS A 44 -2.70 5.45 -19.15
C HIS A 44 -3.37 4.08 -19.12
N VAL A 45 -4.57 4.02 -18.54
CA VAL A 45 -5.40 2.81 -18.52
C VAL A 45 -6.53 2.97 -19.53
N ASN A 46 -6.53 2.14 -20.56
CA ASN A 46 -7.53 2.19 -21.63
C ASN A 46 -8.51 1.02 -21.52
N LEU A 47 -9.79 1.32 -21.73
CA LEU A 47 -10.88 0.36 -21.91
C LEU A 47 -11.48 0.60 -23.31
N SER A 48 -10.92 -0.03 -24.33
CA SER A 48 -11.37 0.15 -25.72
C SER A 48 -12.61 -0.69 -26.02
N PHE A 49 -13.66 -0.03 -26.52
CA PHE A 49 -14.91 -0.65 -26.97
C PHE A 49 -14.94 -0.71 -28.50
N GLU A 50 -14.54 -1.85 -29.06
CA GLU A 50 -14.30 -2.02 -30.50
C GLU A 50 -15.27 -3.02 -31.14
N THR A 51 -15.77 -3.97 -30.34
CA THR A 51 -16.59 -5.09 -30.80
C THR A 51 -17.96 -5.07 -30.13
N VAL A 52 -18.95 -5.73 -30.76
CA VAL A 52 -20.28 -5.92 -30.15
C VAL A 52 -20.19 -6.59 -28.77
N GLU A 53 -19.22 -7.48 -28.58
CA GLU A 53 -18.98 -8.11 -27.27
C GLU A 53 -18.58 -7.09 -26.21
N ASP A 54 -17.71 -6.12 -26.54
CA ASP A 54 -17.33 -5.07 -25.59
C ASP A 54 -18.57 -4.25 -25.17
N TYR A 55 -19.45 -3.88 -26.11
CA TYR A 55 -20.67 -3.12 -25.81
C TYR A 55 -21.72 -3.92 -25.03
N THR A 56 -21.72 -5.25 -25.14
CA THR A 56 -22.72 -6.12 -24.50
C THR A 56 -22.26 -6.76 -23.19
N LYS A 57 -20.95 -6.92 -22.98
CA LYS A 57 -20.37 -7.51 -21.77
C LYS A 57 -19.53 -6.53 -20.95
N GLY A 58 -19.18 -5.39 -21.53
CA GLY A 58 -18.23 -4.45 -20.96
C GLY A 58 -16.79 -4.79 -21.29
N LYS A 59 -15.86 -4.00 -20.74
CA LYS A 59 -14.42 -4.15 -20.96
C LYS A 59 -13.68 -4.24 -19.63
N ILE A 60 -12.61 -5.03 -19.62
CA ILE A 60 -11.71 -5.17 -18.48
C ILE A 60 -10.28 -4.85 -18.92
N SER A 61 -9.55 -4.13 -18.06
CA SER A 61 -8.13 -3.85 -18.19
C SER A 61 -7.43 -4.17 -16.86
N ASN A 62 -6.50 -5.13 -16.89
CA ASN A 62 -5.79 -5.58 -15.69
C ASN A 62 -4.43 -4.89 -15.61
N GLN A 63 -4.19 -4.16 -14.53
CA GLN A 63 -2.96 -3.44 -14.27
C GLN A 63 -2.18 -4.15 -13.17
N ALA A 64 -1.14 -4.90 -13.57
CA ALA A 64 -0.27 -5.61 -12.63
C ALA A 64 0.72 -4.65 -11.96
N ASP A 65 0.93 -4.79 -10.65
CA ASP A 65 1.80 -3.92 -9.85
C ASP A 65 1.52 -2.42 -10.08
N HIS A 66 0.24 -2.08 -10.20
CA HIS A 66 -0.21 -0.75 -10.58
C HIS A 66 0.12 0.32 -9.55
N ILE A 67 -0.07 -0.02 -8.28
CA ILE A 67 0.19 0.88 -7.16
C ILE A 67 1.37 0.30 -6.37
N GLU A 68 2.41 1.11 -6.17
CA GLU A 68 3.52 0.82 -5.27
C GLU A 68 3.41 1.72 -4.04
N VAL A 69 3.60 1.15 -2.85
CA VAL A 69 3.59 1.90 -1.59
C VAL A 69 4.78 1.57 -0.70
N MET A 70 5.11 2.54 0.14
CA MET A 70 5.91 2.38 1.34
C MET A 70 5.17 3.07 2.49
N SER A 71 5.14 2.44 3.66
CA SER A 71 4.60 3.03 4.88
C SER A 71 5.32 2.45 6.10
N SER A 72 5.80 3.31 7.00
CA SER A 72 6.36 2.86 8.28
C SER A 72 5.29 2.41 9.29
N GLY A 73 4.01 2.61 9.01
CA GLY A 73 2.88 2.28 9.89
C GLY A 73 1.66 1.79 9.13
N THR A 74 0.54 1.67 9.82
CA THR A 74 -0.78 1.37 9.25
C THR A 74 -1.18 2.39 8.19
N TYR A 75 -1.85 1.93 7.15
CA TYR A 75 -2.25 2.81 6.05
C TYR A 75 -3.53 2.36 5.36
N GLU A 76 -4.17 3.30 4.69
CA GLU A 76 -5.20 3.03 3.68
C GLU A 76 -4.87 3.74 2.37
N ILE A 77 -5.42 3.23 1.27
CA ILE A 77 -5.34 3.81 -0.06
C ILE A 77 -6.75 4.13 -0.53
N ARG A 78 -6.98 5.41 -0.80
CA ARG A 78 -8.23 5.93 -1.36
C ARG A 78 -8.08 6.26 -2.83
N VAL A 79 -9.18 6.18 -3.55
CA VAL A 79 -9.28 6.53 -4.97
C VAL A 79 -10.43 7.50 -5.20
N VAL A 80 -10.22 8.44 -6.12
CA VAL A 80 -11.22 9.43 -6.55
C VAL A 80 -10.99 9.81 -8.01
N ALA A 81 -12.08 10.03 -8.76
CA ALA A 81 -12.04 10.64 -10.08
C ALA A 81 -12.23 12.15 -9.97
N GLN A 82 -11.49 12.92 -10.76
CA GLN A 82 -11.59 14.38 -10.76
C GLN A 82 -12.95 14.87 -11.30
N ALA A 83 -13.48 14.19 -12.30
CA ALA A 83 -14.70 14.52 -13.03
C ALA A 83 -15.28 13.24 -13.68
N PRO A 84 -16.46 13.29 -14.32
CA PRO A 84 -16.89 12.26 -15.27
C PRO A 84 -15.83 12.02 -16.36
N LEU A 85 -15.96 10.93 -17.11
CA LEU A 85 -15.14 10.71 -18.30
C LEU A 85 -15.61 11.70 -19.38
N MET A 86 -14.76 12.63 -19.78
CA MET A 86 -15.13 13.73 -20.70
C MET A 86 -14.55 13.52 -22.10
N HIS A 87 -15.37 13.81 -23.12
CA HIS A 87 -14.97 14.00 -24.51
C HIS A 87 -15.68 15.24 -25.06
N ASP A 88 -14.95 16.35 -25.23
CA ASP A 88 -15.53 17.67 -25.51
C ASP A 88 -16.64 18.05 -24.51
N ALA A 89 -17.89 18.18 -24.97
CA ALA A 89 -19.05 18.49 -24.15
C ALA A 89 -19.83 17.24 -23.69
N ASP A 90 -19.46 16.06 -24.18
CA ASP A 90 -20.09 14.80 -23.82
C ASP A 90 -19.39 14.15 -22.63
N GLU A 91 -20.20 13.62 -21.71
CA GLU A 91 -19.71 12.90 -20.54
C GLU A 91 -20.19 11.45 -20.50
N ILE A 92 -19.40 10.60 -19.84
CA ILE A 92 -19.78 9.27 -19.39
C ILE A 92 -19.56 9.21 -17.88
N ARG A 93 -20.58 8.74 -17.15
CA ARG A 93 -20.51 8.57 -15.69
C ARG A 93 -19.39 7.62 -15.29
N VAL A 94 -18.54 8.06 -14.35
CA VAL A 94 -17.41 7.26 -13.83
C VAL A 94 -17.87 6.08 -12.97
N GLU A 95 -19.10 6.13 -12.45
CA GLU A 95 -19.69 5.07 -11.62
C GLU A 95 -19.86 3.73 -12.35
N HIS A 96 -19.83 3.76 -13.69
CA HIS A 96 -19.79 2.54 -14.52
C HIS A 96 -18.45 1.81 -14.47
N ILE A 97 -17.40 2.46 -13.95
CA ILE A 97 -16.06 1.90 -13.81
C ILE A 97 -15.91 1.30 -12.41
N GLY A 98 -15.80 -0.02 -12.33
CA GLY A 98 -15.38 -0.74 -11.14
C GLY A 98 -13.86 -0.89 -11.08
N LEU A 99 -13.30 -0.71 -9.90
CA LEU A 99 -11.91 -1.00 -9.56
C LEU A 99 -11.88 -2.17 -8.58
N ASN A 100 -11.17 -3.24 -8.94
CA ASN A 100 -10.97 -4.39 -8.09
C ASN A 100 -9.48 -4.57 -7.76
N PRO A 101 -9.05 -4.23 -6.53
CA PRO A 101 -7.66 -4.37 -6.13
C PRO A 101 -7.32 -5.83 -5.79
N SER A 102 -6.08 -6.23 -6.05
CA SER A 102 -5.50 -7.47 -5.52
C SER A 102 -4.08 -7.25 -5.05
N LEU A 103 -3.50 -8.21 -4.31
CA LEU A 103 -2.07 -8.19 -4.02
C LEU A 103 -1.26 -8.23 -5.32
N GLY A 104 -0.19 -7.44 -5.37
CA GLY A 104 0.78 -7.44 -6.47
C GLY A 104 1.90 -8.47 -6.27
N GLY A 105 2.96 -8.35 -7.04
CA GLY A 105 4.15 -9.22 -7.01
C GLY A 105 5.16 -8.87 -5.92
N ILE A 106 5.08 -7.71 -5.27
CA ILE A 106 6.00 -7.27 -4.22
C ILE A 106 5.30 -7.23 -2.86
N GLY A 107 5.94 -7.88 -1.88
CA GLY A 107 5.51 -7.96 -0.48
C GLY A 107 4.82 -9.28 -0.18
N ASP A 108 5.15 -9.88 0.97
CA ASP A 108 4.58 -11.17 1.34
C ASP A 108 3.07 -11.09 1.54
N PHE A 109 2.38 -12.21 1.28
CA PHE A 109 0.99 -12.37 1.63
C PHE A 109 0.79 -12.17 3.14
N ARG A 110 -0.25 -11.41 3.51
CA ARG A 110 -0.63 -11.19 4.90
C ARG A 110 -2.15 -11.06 4.99
N ASP A 111 -2.74 -11.71 5.99
CA ASP A 111 -4.19 -11.63 6.27
C ASP A 111 -4.63 -10.27 6.85
N ASN A 112 -3.68 -9.38 7.12
CA ASN A 112 -3.93 -8.06 7.71
C ASN A 112 -4.13 -6.94 6.68
N ILE A 113 -4.28 -7.33 5.40
CA ILE A 113 -4.58 -6.43 4.29
C ILE A 113 -6.02 -6.69 3.83
N THR A 114 -6.86 -5.66 3.89
CA THR A 114 -8.22 -5.70 3.36
C THR A 114 -8.24 -5.05 1.98
N LEU A 115 -8.81 -5.76 1.01
CA LEU A 115 -8.96 -5.34 -0.38
C LEU A 115 -10.45 -5.14 -0.67
N LEU A 116 -10.84 -3.93 -1.01
CA LEU A 116 -12.24 -3.53 -1.20
C LEU A 116 -12.48 -3.16 -2.67
N PRO A 117 -13.27 -3.95 -3.41
CA PRO A 117 -13.76 -3.52 -4.72
C PRO A 117 -14.62 -2.28 -4.59
N VAL A 118 -14.42 -1.29 -5.47
CA VAL A 118 -15.17 -0.03 -5.45
C VAL A 118 -15.63 0.36 -6.84
N SER A 119 -16.79 1.00 -6.95
CA SER A 119 -17.10 1.83 -8.13
C SER A 119 -16.36 3.16 -8.00
N LEU A 120 -15.75 3.60 -9.09
CA LEU A 120 -15.11 4.90 -9.17
C LEU A 120 -16.17 6.00 -9.00
N SER A 121 -15.79 7.10 -8.36
CA SER A 121 -16.69 8.24 -8.15
C SER A 121 -15.90 9.52 -7.93
N MET A 122 -16.58 10.66 -7.99
CA MET A 122 -16.01 11.97 -7.63
C MET A 122 -15.92 12.20 -6.10
N ARG A 123 -16.19 11.17 -5.29
CA ARG A 123 -15.97 11.16 -3.85
C ARG A 123 -14.93 10.11 -3.52
N GLU A 124 -14.11 10.37 -2.51
CA GLU A 124 -13.09 9.42 -2.08
C GLU A 124 -13.71 8.09 -1.65
N ARG A 125 -13.12 6.99 -2.14
CA ARG A 125 -13.49 5.62 -1.76
C ARG A 125 -12.25 4.92 -1.23
N ASN A 126 -12.35 4.32 -0.05
CA ASN A 126 -11.30 3.42 0.43
C ASN A 126 -11.31 2.13 -0.39
N MET A 127 -10.13 1.72 -0.87
CA MET A 127 -9.94 0.55 -1.73
C MET A 127 -9.00 -0.48 -1.09
N ILE A 128 -8.02 -0.05 -0.30
CA ILE A 128 -7.01 -0.93 0.32
C ILE A 128 -6.75 -0.44 1.74
N GLN A 129 -6.72 -1.34 2.71
CA GLN A 129 -6.34 -1.04 4.09
C GLN A 129 -5.33 -2.06 4.58
N SER A 130 -4.24 -1.60 5.20
CA SER A 130 -3.23 -2.44 5.82
C SER A 130 -3.08 -2.09 7.30
N ASN A 131 -3.15 -3.12 8.15
CA ASN A 131 -2.91 -2.99 9.58
C ASN A 131 -1.43 -3.17 9.97
N ALA A 132 -0.51 -3.02 9.02
CA ALA A 132 0.93 -2.94 9.27
C ALA A 132 1.65 -2.08 8.24
N GLY A 133 2.87 -1.66 8.57
CA GLY A 133 3.77 -1.01 7.62
C GLY A 133 4.36 -1.97 6.59
N ASP A 134 4.82 -1.38 5.48
CA ASP A 134 5.51 -2.06 4.40
C ASP A 134 6.67 -1.19 3.92
N VAL A 135 7.89 -1.74 3.90
CA VAL A 135 9.05 -1.05 3.31
C VAL A 135 8.88 -0.88 1.80
N LYS A 136 8.23 -1.85 1.17
CA LYS A 136 7.83 -1.81 -0.23
C LYS A 136 6.72 -2.84 -0.46
N ARG A 137 5.62 -2.44 -1.08
CA ARG A 137 4.53 -3.34 -1.49
C ARG A 137 3.89 -2.87 -2.78
N THR A 138 3.41 -3.80 -3.58
CA THR A 138 2.61 -3.48 -4.78
C THR A 138 1.22 -4.09 -4.72
N PHE A 139 0.29 -3.46 -5.45
CA PHE A 139 -1.08 -3.90 -5.64
C PHE A 139 -1.43 -3.89 -7.12
N ASN A 140 -2.11 -4.94 -7.58
CA ASN A 140 -2.75 -4.93 -8.90
C ASN A 140 -4.08 -4.18 -8.79
N VAL A 141 -4.54 -3.61 -9.92
CA VAL A 141 -5.87 -3.03 -10.04
C VAL A 141 -6.50 -3.51 -11.35
N SER A 142 -7.65 -4.18 -11.25
CA SER A 142 -8.48 -4.50 -12.41
C SER A 142 -9.53 -3.41 -12.59
N TYR A 143 -9.49 -2.73 -13.73
CA TYR A 143 -10.46 -1.74 -14.14
C TYR A 143 -11.50 -2.43 -15.01
N LYS A 144 -12.78 -2.29 -14.67
CA LYS A 144 -13.89 -2.85 -15.44
C LYS A 144 -14.95 -1.80 -15.69
N MET A 145 -15.27 -1.57 -16.96
CA MET A 145 -16.51 -0.90 -17.33
C MET A 145 -17.55 -1.97 -17.64
N ASN A 146 -18.70 -1.96 -16.96
CA ASN A 146 -19.82 -2.82 -17.35
C ASN A 146 -20.45 -2.33 -18.65
N ALA A 147 -21.17 -3.22 -19.34
CA ALA A 147 -22.04 -2.81 -20.44
C ALA A 147 -23.05 -1.76 -19.95
N SER A 148 -23.25 -0.71 -20.74
CA SER A 148 -24.13 0.41 -20.41
C SER A 148 -24.68 1.02 -21.68
N ASP A 149 -26.00 1.23 -21.70
CA ASP A 149 -26.68 1.92 -22.81
C ASP A 149 -26.23 3.38 -22.95
N GLU A 150 -25.57 3.95 -21.93
CA GLU A 150 -24.99 5.30 -21.99
C GLU A 150 -23.88 5.45 -23.03
N LEU A 151 -23.26 4.33 -23.45
CA LEU A 151 -22.28 4.33 -24.53
C LEU A 151 -22.93 4.48 -25.91
N LEU A 152 -24.23 4.20 -26.03
CA LEU A 152 -24.92 4.23 -27.32
C LEU A 152 -25.16 5.68 -27.77
N ASN A 153 -24.91 5.95 -29.05
CA ASN A 153 -25.01 7.28 -29.66
C ASN A 153 -24.06 8.35 -29.10
N LYS A 154 -23.11 7.98 -28.24
CA LYS A 154 -21.99 8.85 -27.86
C LYS A 154 -21.11 9.13 -29.09
N PRO A 155 -20.64 10.37 -29.28
CA PRO A 155 -19.62 10.66 -30.28
C PRO A 155 -18.40 9.74 -30.13
N VAL A 156 -17.87 9.26 -31.24
CA VAL A 156 -16.65 8.44 -31.25
C VAL A 156 -15.48 9.30 -30.82
N GLY A 157 -14.79 8.87 -29.76
CA GLY A 157 -13.65 9.59 -29.23
C GLY A 157 -13.15 9.01 -27.93
N THR A 158 -12.10 9.64 -27.40
CA THR A 158 -11.54 9.29 -26.08
C THR A 158 -12.24 10.09 -25.00
N TYR A 159 -12.96 9.38 -24.13
CA TYR A 159 -13.52 9.93 -22.91
C TYR A 159 -12.53 9.69 -21.76
N SER A 160 -12.11 10.75 -21.08
CA SER A 160 -11.02 10.65 -20.09
C SER A 160 -11.32 11.41 -18.81
N THR A 161 -10.73 10.96 -17.71
CA THR A 161 -10.71 11.65 -16.42
C THR A 161 -9.37 11.39 -15.75
N VAL A 162 -9.00 12.22 -14.78
CA VAL A 162 -7.84 11.98 -13.92
C VAL A 162 -8.29 11.20 -12.69
N ILE A 163 -7.65 10.07 -12.44
CA ILE A 163 -7.84 9.28 -11.22
C ILE A 163 -6.69 9.59 -10.26
N THR A 164 -7.02 9.97 -9.04
CA THR A 164 -6.04 10.23 -7.98
C THR A 164 -6.11 9.13 -6.93
N TYR A 165 -4.94 8.58 -6.61
CA TYR A 165 -4.76 7.65 -5.50
C TYR A 165 -4.03 8.36 -4.36
N THR A 166 -4.56 8.24 -3.15
CA THR A 166 -4.01 8.87 -1.96
C THR A 166 -3.72 7.80 -0.91
N ILE A 167 -2.50 7.78 -0.39
CA ILE A 167 -2.15 7.00 0.80
C ILE A 167 -2.34 7.86 2.05
N LEU A 168 -2.98 7.30 3.07
CA LEU A 168 -3.22 7.96 4.36
C LEU A 168 -2.73 7.05 5.48
N SER A 169 -2.14 7.62 6.53
CA SER A 169 -1.90 6.92 7.79
C SER A 169 -3.21 6.70 8.55
N LEU A 170 -3.36 5.51 9.13
CA LEU A 170 -4.43 5.17 10.06
C LEU A 170 -3.97 5.26 11.51
#